data_AF-A0A2U3APH4-F1
#
_entry.id   AF-A0A2U3APH4-F1
#
_cell.length_a   1.000
_cell.length_b   1.000
_cell.length_c   1.000
_cell.angle_alpha   90.00
_cell.angle_beta   90.00
_cell.angle_gamma   90.00
#
_symmetry.space_group_name_H-M   'P 1'
#
loop_
_entity.id
_entity.type
_entity.pdbx_description
1 polymer ?
#
loop_
_entity_poly.entity_id
_entity_poly.type
_entity_poly.pdbx_seq_one_letter_code
_entity_poly.pdbx_strand_id
1 'polypeptide(L)' 'MNKDKIGEKLIELRGSQKREDVAESIGISISALQMYENGQRIPRDCIKIELAKYYQTTVQDIFFN' A
#
# COMPACT_ATOMS: atom_id res chain seq x y z
N MET A 1 8.45 12.18 -1.66
CA MET A 1 7.57 11.03 -1.97
C MET A 1 6.89 11.29 -3.30
N ASN A 2 7.26 10.56 -4.34
CA ASN A 2 6.52 10.58 -5.59
C ASN A 2 5.33 9.61 -5.44
N LYS A 3 4.10 10.13 -5.47
CA LYS A 3 2.89 9.33 -5.20
C LYS A 3 2.65 8.27 -6.28
N ASP A 4 3.03 8.54 -7.51
CA ASP A 4 2.85 7.62 -8.64
C ASP A 4 3.77 6.40 -8.47
N LYS A 5 5.04 6.63 -8.12
CA LYS A 5 6.00 5.53 -7.82
C LYS A 5 5.55 4.66 -6.65
N ILE A 6 4.98 5.26 -5.62
CA ILE A 6 4.46 4.53 -4.45
C ILE A 6 3.27 3.66 -4.88
N GLY A 7 2.38 4.22 -5.70
CA GLY A 7 1.24 3.51 -6.25
C GLY A 7 1.66 2.28 -7.05
N GLU A 8 2.61 2.47 -7.99
CA GLU A 8 3.23 1.39 -8.76
C GLU A 8 3.84 0.32 -7.85
N LYS A 9 4.60 0.75 -6.83
CA LYS A 9 5.23 -0.18 -5.87
C LYS A 9 4.21 -1.02 -5.10
N LEU A 10 3.11 -0.42 -4.68
CA LEU A 10 2.02 -1.12 -4.00
C LEU A 10 1.32 -2.12 -4.94
N ILE A 11 1.16 -1.78 -6.22
CA ILE A 11 0.61 -2.68 -7.23
C ILE A 11 1.56 -3.87 -7.47
N GLU A 12 2.87 -3.62 -7.55
CA GLU A 12 3.89 -4.67 -7.67
C GLU A 12 3.86 -5.63 -6.47
N LEU A 13 3.83 -5.08 -5.25
CA LEU A 13 3.80 -5.88 -4.02
C LEU A 13 2.51 -6.68 -3.88
N ARG A 14 1.37 -6.13 -4.29
CA ARG A 14 0.10 -6.87 -4.32
C ARG A 14 0.12 -7.99 -5.36
N GLY A 15 0.77 -7.77 -6.50
CA GLY A 15 0.83 -8.75 -7.59
C GLY A 15 -0.56 -9.24 -8.00
N SER A 16 -0.79 -10.56 -7.88
CA SER A 16 -2.05 -11.21 -8.22
C SER A 16 -3.08 -11.24 -7.08
N GLN A 17 -2.74 -10.77 -5.88
CA GLN A 17 -3.68 -10.74 -4.76
C GLN A 17 -4.83 -9.77 -5.06
N LYS A 18 -6.02 -10.14 -4.60
CA LYS A 18 -7.20 -9.28 -4.68
C LYS A 18 -7.05 -8.12 -3.70
N ARG A 19 -7.59 -6.96 -4.06
CA ARG A 19 -7.53 -5.76 -3.20
C ARG A 19 -8.35 -5.97 -1.93
N GLU A 20 -9.43 -6.73 -2.04
CA GLU A 20 -10.30 -7.19 -0.97
C GLU A 20 -9.50 -7.88 0.13
N ASP A 21 -8.73 -8.92 -0.23
CA ASP A 21 -7.98 -9.75 0.72
C ASP A 21 -6.91 -8.93 1.45
N VAL A 22 -6.21 -8.05 0.72
CA VAL A 22 -5.20 -7.15 1.29
C VAL A 22 -5.84 -6.13 2.23
N ALA A 23 -6.91 -5.48 1.78
CA ALA A 23 -7.58 -4.45 2.55
C ALA A 23 -8.17 -5.01 3.85
N GLU A 24 -8.77 -6.20 3.80
CA GLU A 24 -9.28 -6.92 4.97
C GLU A 24 -8.16 -7.29 5.93
N SER A 25 -7.04 -7.83 5.42
CA SER A 25 -5.88 -8.21 6.25
C SER A 25 -5.26 -7.02 6.99
N ILE A 26 -5.27 -5.84 6.37
CA ILE A 26 -4.70 -4.61 6.92
C ILE A 26 -5.72 -3.82 7.76
N GLY A 27 -7.01 -4.14 7.64
CA GLY A 27 -8.09 -3.42 8.33
C GLY A 27 -8.40 -2.04 7.73
N ILE A 28 -8.30 -1.91 6.40
CA ILE A 28 -8.67 -0.70 5.64
C ILE A 28 -9.78 -0.99 4.66
N SER A 29 -10.42 0.07 4.12
CA SER A 29 -11.37 -0.12 3.03
C SER A 29 -10.65 -0.42 1.71
N ILE A 30 -11.29 -1.20 0.85
CA ILE A 30 -10.81 -1.47 -0.53
C ILE A 30 -10.56 -0.15 -1.28
N SER A 31 -11.45 0.82 -1.12
CA SER A 31 -11.31 2.16 -1.70
C SER A 31 -10.05 2.88 -1.23
N ALA A 32 -9.65 2.72 0.04
CA ALA A 32 -8.43 3.32 0.56
C ALA A 32 -7.20 2.71 -0.13
N LEU A 33 -7.14 1.38 -0.25
CA LEU A 33 -6.07 0.70 -0.97
C LEU A 33 -6.00 1.14 -2.44
N GLN A 34 -7.15 1.25 -3.12
CA GLN A 34 -7.22 1.78 -4.49
C GLN A 34 -6.67 3.21 -4.60
N MET A 35 -7.01 4.10 -3.67
CA MET A 35 -6.49 5.47 -3.68
C MET A 35 -4.97 5.51 -3.47
N TYR A 36 -4.41 4.56 -2.72
CA TYR A 36 -2.97 4.45 -2.49
C TYR A 36 -2.26 3.93 -3.74
N GLU A 37 -2.77 2.85 -4.34
CA GLU A 37 -2.25 2.27 -5.58
C GLU A 37 -2.32 3.24 -6.77
N ASN A 38 -3.34 4.10 -6.80
CA ASN A 38 -3.49 5.11 -7.86
C ASN A 38 -2.74 6.42 -7.56
N GLY A 39 -1.96 6.50 -6.47
CA GLY A 39 -1.23 7.72 -6.09
C GLY A 39 -2.10 8.91 -5.67
N GLN A 40 -3.42 8.72 -5.55
CA GLN A 40 -4.35 9.79 -5.20
C GLN A 40 -4.25 10.20 -3.72
N ARG A 41 -3.85 9.26 -2.86
CA ARG A 41 -3.73 9.49 -1.41
C ARG A 41 -2.48 8.81 -0.86
N ILE A 42 -1.87 9.43 0.14
CA ILE A 42 -0.78 8.83 0.92
C ILE A 42 -1.39 8.20 2.20
N PRO A 43 -1.04 6.95 2.55
CA PRO A 43 -1.49 6.32 3.79
C PRO A 43 -0.99 7.06 5.04
N ARG A 44 -1.72 6.94 6.15
CA ARG A 44 -1.25 7.37 7.47
C ARG A 44 -0.12 6.46 7.94
N ASP A 45 0.75 6.95 8.82
CA ASP A 45 1.94 6.18 9.24
C ASP A 45 1.61 4.83 9.88
N CYS A 46 0.51 4.74 10.64
CA CYS A 46 0.01 3.45 11.14
C CYS A 46 -0.28 2.46 10.00
N ILE A 47 -0.91 2.93 8.92
CA ILE A 47 -1.22 2.09 7.75
C ILE A 47 0.04 1.76 6.95
N LYS A 48 1.01 2.69 6.87
CA LYS A 48 2.31 2.39 6.24
C LYS A 48 3.02 1.24 6.95
N ILE A 49 2.98 1.22 8.28
CA ILE A 49 3.54 0.14 9.09
C ILE A 49 2.84 -1.18 8.81
N GLU A 50 1.50 -1.19 8.77
CA GLU A 50 0.74 -2.42 8.48
C GLU A 50 0.96 -2.92 7.04
N LEU A 51 1.04 -2.03 6.05
CA LEU A 51 1.42 -2.39 4.67
C LEU A 51 2.82 -3.00 4.61
N ALA A 52 3.80 -2.41 5.30
CA ALA A 52 5.15 -2.93 5.36
C ALA A 52 5.22 -4.32 6.01
N LYS A 53 4.49 -4.52 7.12
CA LYS A 53 4.37 -5.83 7.78
C LYS A 53 3.71 -6.86 6.86
N TYR A 54 2.60 -6.50 6.22
CA TYR A 54 1.84 -7.39 5.34
C TYR A 54 2.69 -7.88 4.16
N TYR A 55 3.42 -6.96 3.52
CA TYR A 55 4.30 -7.29 2.39
C TYR A 55 5.72 -7.72 2.81
N GLN A 56 5.96 -7.96 4.10
CA GLN A 56 7.26 -8.38 4.64
C GLN A 56 8.44 -7.52 4.18
N THR A 57 8.22 -6.20 4.12
CA THR A 57 9.19 -5.21 3.67
C THR A 57 9.26 -4.04 4.65
N THR A 58 9.98 -2.98 4.31
CA THR A 58 10.12 -1.79 5.16
C THR A 58 9.26 -0.64 4.65
N VAL A 59 8.86 0.25 5.57
CA VAL A 59 8.20 1.52 5.20
C VAL A 59 9.08 2.34 4.26
N GLN A 60 10.40 2.26 4.43
CA GLN A 60 11.35 2.95 3.56
C GLN A 60 11.27 2.44 2.12
N ASP A 61 11.24 1.12 1.93
CA ASP A 61 11.19 0.50 0.60
C ASP A 61 9.89 0.75 -0.16
N ILE A 62 8.77 0.90 0.56
CA ILE A 62 7.48 1.19 -0.07
C ILE A 62 7.34 2.69 -0.38
N PHE A 63 7.75 3.56 0.54
CA PHE A 63 7.33 4.96 0.52
C PHE A 63 8.43 5.96 0.19
N PHE A 64 9.71 5.60 0.35
CA PHE A 64 10.82 6.55 0.32
C PHE A 64 11.92 6.21 -0.71
N ASN A 65 11.96 4.96 -1.19
CA ASN A 65 12.80 4.51 -2.30
C ASN A 65 12.02 4.54 -3.63
#